data_AF-T0H701-F1
#
_entry.id   AF-T0H701-F1
#
_cell.length_a   1.000
_cell.length_b   1.000
_cell.length_c   1.000
_cell.angle_alpha   90.00
_cell.angle_beta   90.00
_cell.angle_gamma   90.00
#
_symmetry.space_group_name_H-M   'P 1'
#
loop_
_entity.id
_entity.type
_entity.pdbx_description
1 polymer ?
#
loop_
_entity_poly.entity_id
_entity_poly.type
_entity_poly.pdbx_seq_one_letter_code
_entity_poly.pdbx_strand_id
1 'polypeptide(L)'
;MPDVKFVDPDRITFGISHFTHNLPGKVGLQYLREWDFGHYNSMSSQVAIDGFNLIYKFLDLEECMVQNRLSQARRGLLERIESYSKKKKKQTFHIFFDGKKEVGSEVFQETFGKLNVYFSRDRKADDLIKEFVRTNVRPSEIQVVSSDKEIFFHAKKWGAHPITSEEFAAIVTAEIFPPKPEADADEFKDKKLNSEELEYWKNLFRKGR
;
A
#
# COMPACT_ATOMS: atom_id res chain seq x y z
N MET A 1 5.95 57.22 -29.86
CA MET A 1 6.05 55.88 -29.25
C MET A 1 5.52 55.98 -27.83
N PRO A 2 4.46 55.25 -27.43
CA PRO A 2 4.02 55.21 -26.05
C PRO A 2 4.51 53.94 -25.33
N ASP A 3 4.92 54.11 -24.08
CA ASP A 3 5.45 53.08 -23.18
C ASP A 3 4.40 52.05 -22.77
N VAL A 4 4.75 50.77 -22.91
CA VAL A 4 3.95 49.60 -22.50
C VAL A 4 4.17 49.36 -21.01
N LYS A 5 3.11 49.50 -20.19
CA LYS A 5 3.10 49.04 -18.79
C LYS A 5 2.63 47.60 -18.71
N PHE A 6 3.52 46.70 -18.27
CA PHE A 6 3.23 45.31 -17.99
C PHE A 6 2.38 45.18 -16.71
N VAL A 7 1.31 44.38 -16.78
CA VAL A 7 0.44 44.01 -15.66
C VAL A 7 0.90 42.66 -15.11
N ASP A 8 1.11 42.59 -13.81
CA ASP A 8 1.58 41.41 -13.06
C ASP A 8 0.44 40.40 -12.83
N PRO A 9 0.55 39.13 -13.27
CA PRO A 9 -0.55 38.17 -13.22
C PRO A 9 -0.70 37.36 -11.92
N ASP A 10 0.19 37.47 -10.92
CA ASP A 10 0.23 36.50 -9.79
C ASP A 10 -0.32 37.00 -8.43
N ARG A 11 -1.33 37.88 -8.43
CA ARG A 11 -1.97 38.35 -7.19
C ARG A 11 -3.20 37.52 -6.79
N ILE A 12 -2.99 36.37 -6.16
CA ILE A 12 -4.09 35.62 -5.48
C ILE A 12 -4.09 35.94 -3.99
N THR A 13 -5.04 36.76 -3.56
CA THR A 13 -5.36 37.02 -2.15
C THR A 13 -6.25 35.89 -1.59
N PHE A 14 -5.80 35.18 -0.55
CA PHE A 14 -6.64 34.24 0.19
C PHE A 14 -7.35 34.96 1.34
N GLY A 15 -8.68 35.07 1.24
CA GLY A 15 -9.56 35.48 2.34
C GLY A 15 -10.06 34.25 3.11
N ILE A 16 -9.88 34.26 4.43
CA ILE A 16 -10.43 33.25 5.34
C ILE A 16 -11.78 33.77 5.85
N SER A 17 -12.88 33.07 5.58
CA SER A 17 -14.15 33.28 6.27
C SER A 17 -14.44 32.14 7.24
N HIS A 18 -14.76 32.51 8.48
CA HIS A 18 -15.25 31.64 9.54
C HIS A 18 -16.69 31.21 9.27
N PHE A 19 -17.04 29.96 9.60
CA PHE A 19 -18.40 29.59 9.97
C PHE A 19 -18.40 28.50 11.06
N THR A 20 -18.98 28.84 12.20
CA THR A 20 -19.36 27.95 13.31
C THR A 20 -20.72 27.31 13.03
N HIS A 21 -20.98 26.08 13.53
CA HIS A 21 -22.27 25.65 14.16
C HIS A 21 -22.13 24.24 14.79
N ASN A 22 -23.00 23.94 15.75
CA ASN A 22 -22.85 22.98 16.85
C ASN A 22 -23.97 21.89 16.85
N LEU A 23 -23.62 20.60 17.04
CA LEU A 23 -24.36 19.42 17.62
C LEU A 23 -25.63 18.82 16.91
N PRO A 24 -26.13 17.58 17.21
CA PRO A 24 -25.55 16.37 17.85
C PRO A 24 -25.84 15.00 17.14
N GLY A 25 -25.07 13.95 17.50
CA GLY A 25 -25.51 12.54 17.64
C GLY A 25 -26.01 11.74 16.42
N LYS A 26 -25.20 10.76 15.95
CA LYS A 26 -25.60 9.34 15.73
C LYS A 26 -24.42 8.53 15.16
N VAL A 27 -24.02 7.53 15.96
CA VAL A 27 -23.52 6.19 15.62
C VAL A 27 -22.52 6.08 14.47
N GLY A 28 -21.25 5.87 14.84
CA GLY A 28 -20.15 5.58 13.93
C GLY A 28 -20.33 4.24 13.24
N LEU A 29 -20.52 4.30 11.92
CA LEU A 29 -20.27 3.23 10.93
C LEU A 29 -20.35 3.87 9.54
N GLN A 30 -19.52 4.88 9.25
CA GLN A 30 -19.36 5.42 7.90
C GLN A 30 -18.09 6.27 7.77
N TYR A 31 -16.91 5.64 7.73
CA TYR A 31 -15.66 6.32 7.39
C TYR A 31 -14.81 5.47 6.44
N LEU A 32 -15.39 5.14 5.29
CA LEU A 32 -14.64 4.87 4.06
C LEU A 32 -15.41 5.49 2.89
N ARG A 33 -15.73 6.79 3.03
CA ARG A 33 -16.17 7.56 1.85
C ARG A 33 -14.97 7.69 0.92
N GLU A 34 -15.27 7.43 -0.33
CA GLU A 34 -14.48 7.77 -1.50
C GLU A 34 -13.64 9.02 -1.26
N TRP A 35 -12.36 8.87 -1.54
CA TRP A 35 -11.33 9.89 -1.40
C TRP A 35 -11.80 11.16 -2.13
N ASP A 36 -12.02 12.25 -1.39
CA ASP A 36 -12.22 13.59 -1.94
C ASP A 36 -10.92 14.07 -2.60
N PHE A 37 -10.61 13.50 -3.76
CA PHE A 37 -9.75 14.13 -4.75
C PHE A 37 -10.51 15.35 -5.26
N GLY A 38 -10.30 16.50 -4.63
CA GLY A 38 -10.65 17.77 -5.22
C GLY A 38 -10.06 17.86 -6.62
N HIS A 39 -10.90 17.68 -7.65
CA HIS A 39 -10.67 18.04 -9.05
C HIS A 39 -9.25 17.81 -9.62
N TYR A 40 -8.67 16.61 -9.46
CA TYR A 40 -7.54 16.17 -10.29
C TYR A 40 -7.98 15.08 -11.27
N ASN A 41 -8.82 15.49 -12.23
CA ASN A 41 -9.21 14.63 -13.35
C ASN A 41 -8.06 14.56 -14.37
N SER A 42 -7.54 13.35 -14.60
CA SER A 42 -6.62 12.95 -15.68
C SER A 42 -5.10 12.92 -15.41
N MET A 43 -4.63 12.51 -14.22
CA MET A 43 -3.19 12.25 -14.02
C MET A 43 -2.95 10.90 -13.35
N SER A 44 -1.89 10.20 -13.78
CA SER A 44 -1.47 8.92 -13.22
C SER A 44 -0.77 9.15 -11.88
N SER A 45 -1.27 8.56 -10.79
CA SER A 45 -0.61 8.63 -9.49
C SER A 45 0.46 7.56 -9.33
N GLN A 46 1.39 7.79 -8.41
CA GLN A 46 2.52 6.90 -8.16
C GLN A 46 2.44 6.34 -6.75
N VAL A 47 2.88 5.10 -6.57
CA VAL A 47 2.97 4.44 -5.27
C VAL A 47 4.41 4.00 -5.05
N ALA A 48 5.10 4.62 -4.09
CA ALA A 48 6.44 4.28 -3.68
C ALA A 48 6.39 3.40 -2.43
N ILE A 49 6.90 2.18 -2.50
CA ILE A 49 6.72 1.14 -1.49
C ILE A 49 8.07 0.74 -0.92
N ASP A 50 8.21 0.82 0.41
CA ASP A 50 9.28 0.14 1.14
C ASP A 50 8.97 -1.36 1.21
N GLY A 51 9.70 -2.12 0.40
CA GLY A 51 9.44 -3.55 0.19
C GLY A 51 9.66 -4.37 1.46
N PHE A 52 10.69 -4.06 2.26
CA PHE A 52 10.94 -4.82 3.48
C PHE A 52 9.94 -4.50 4.57
N ASN A 53 9.61 -3.23 4.74
CA ASN A 53 8.61 -2.83 5.71
C ASN A 53 7.26 -3.49 5.42
N LEU A 54 6.90 -3.63 4.14
CA LEU A 54 5.65 -4.24 3.72
C LEU A 54 5.64 -5.78 3.79
N ILE A 55 6.77 -6.47 3.59
CA ILE A 55 6.85 -7.94 3.70
C ILE A 55 6.32 -8.44 5.04
N TYR A 56 6.71 -7.80 6.14
CA TYR A 56 6.31 -8.20 7.50
C TYR A 56 4.82 -7.98 7.80
N LYS A 57 4.03 -7.47 6.84
CA LYS A 57 2.58 -7.23 7.00
C LYS A 57 1.73 -8.33 6.37
N PHE A 58 2.38 -9.32 5.75
CA PHE A 58 1.73 -10.53 5.25
C PHE A 58 2.29 -11.74 6.00
N LEU A 59 1.44 -12.46 6.74
CA LEU A 59 1.86 -13.57 7.62
C LEU A 59 2.69 -14.65 6.90
N ASP A 60 2.30 -15.01 5.68
CA ASP A 60 3.01 -16.00 4.85
C ASP A 60 4.38 -15.52 4.39
N LEU A 61 4.54 -14.21 4.13
CA LEU A 61 5.81 -13.62 3.73
C LEU A 61 6.73 -13.39 4.93
N GLU A 62 6.17 -13.01 6.08
CA GLU A 62 6.88 -12.95 7.35
C GLU A 62 7.45 -14.32 7.72
N GLU A 63 6.67 -15.39 7.60
CA GLU A 63 7.15 -16.75 7.83
C GLU A 63 8.33 -17.11 6.91
N CYS A 64 8.29 -16.68 5.65
CA CYS A 64 9.42 -16.82 4.74
C CYS A 64 10.66 -16.07 5.24
N MET A 65 10.52 -14.86 5.79
CA MET A 65 11.63 -14.09 6.35
C MET A 65 12.23 -14.78 7.59
N VAL A 66 11.39 -15.27 8.50
CA VAL A 66 11.82 -16.01 9.70
C VAL A 66 12.61 -17.27 9.34
N GLN A 67 12.22 -17.95 8.27
CA GLN A 67 12.92 -19.13 7.75
C GLN A 67 14.11 -18.80 6.83
N ASN A 68 14.55 -17.53 6.80
CA ASN A 68 15.66 -17.04 5.98
C ASN A 68 15.45 -17.27 4.46
N ARG A 69 14.21 -17.34 4.00
CA ARG A 69 13.81 -17.52 2.60
C ARG A 69 13.53 -16.17 1.93
N LEU A 70 14.50 -15.26 2.02
CA LEU A 70 14.39 -13.88 1.51
C LEU A 70 13.92 -13.79 0.05
N SER A 71 14.45 -14.62 -0.83
CA SER A 71 14.05 -14.63 -2.24
C SER A 71 12.59 -15.06 -2.44
N GLN A 72 12.06 -15.95 -1.60
CA GLN A 72 10.65 -16.34 -1.63
C GLN A 72 9.76 -15.21 -1.11
N ALA A 73 10.13 -14.58 0.01
CA ALA A 73 9.39 -13.45 0.58
C ALA A 73 9.29 -12.27 -0.41
N ARG A 74 10.42 -11.89 -1.04
CA ARG A 74 10.43 -10.82 -2.05
C ARG A 74 9.55 -11.15 -3.25
N ARG A 75 9.69 -12.37 -3.79
CA ARG A 75 8.88 -12.78 -4.94
C ARG A 75 7.39 -12.82 -4.59
N GLY A 76 7.02 -13.33 -3.42
CA GLY A 76 5.63 -13.32 -2.95
C GLY A 76 5.07 -11.91 -2.77
N LEU A 77 5.89 -10.95 -2.29
CA LEU A 77 5.48 -9.54 -2.24
C LEU A 77 5.21 -9.02 -3.66
N LEU A 78 6.15 -9.22 -4.59
CA LEU A 78 6.01 -8.75 -5.96
C LEU A 78 4.77 -9.34 -6.64
N GLU A 79 4.50 -10.63 -6.47
CA GLU A 79 3.30 -11.31 -7.01
C GLU A 79 2.00 -10.70 -6.45
N ARG A 80 1.95 -10.40 -5.14
CA ARG A 80 0.79 -9.73 -4.50
C ARG A 80 0.58 -8.33 -5.05
N ILE A 81 1.63 -7.50 -5.08
CA ILE A 81 1.50 -6.12 -5.58
C ILE A 81 1.21 -6.09 -7.07
N GLU A 82 1.71 -7.05 -7.85
CA GLU A 82 1.40 -7.17 -9.28
C GLU A 82 -0.09 -7.48 -9.47
N SER A 83 -0.64 -8.41 -8.68
CA SER A 83 -2.07 -8.73 -8.67
C SER A 83 -2.94 -7.54 -8.26
N TYR A 84 -2.52 -6.76 -7.27
CA TYR A 84 -3.19 -5.53 -6.86
C TYR A 84 -3.12 -4.44 -7.96
N SER A 85 -1.94 -4.22 -8.53
CA SER A 85 -1.70 -3.18 -9.53
C SER A 85 -2.51 -3.37 -10.81
N LYS A 86 -2.79 -4.63 -11.20
CA LYS A 86 -3.69 -4.96 -12.32
C LYS A 86 -5.08 -4.31 -12.19
N LYS A 87 -5.56 -4.08 -10.97
CA LYS A 87 -6.85 -3.45 -10.67
C LYS A 87 -6.77 -1.92 -10.63
N LYS A 88 -5.57 -1.33 -10.53
CA LYS A 88 -5.35 0.12 -10.38
C LYS A 88 -4.74 0.72 -11.67
N LYS A 89 -5.53 0.81 -12.73
CA LYS A 89 -5.09 1.20 -14.10
C LYS A 89 -4.40 2.58 -14.22
N LYS A 90 -4.63 3.49 -13.28
CA LYS A 90 -4.06 4.85 -13.27
C LYS A 90 -2.91 5.01 -12.25
N GLN A 91 -2.43 3.91 -11.66
CA GLN A 91 -1.36 3.92 -10.67
C GLN A 91 -0.11 3.22 -11.20
N THR A 92 1.04 3.85 -10.98
CA THR A 92 2.35 3.24 -11.24
C THR A 92 3.00 2.87 -9.92
N PHE A 93 3.48 1.64 -9.80
CA PHE A 93 4.04 1.11 -8.56
C PHE A 93 5.56 1.01 -8.65
N HIS A 94 6.23 1.54 -7.64
CA HIS A 94 7.68 1.57 -7.46
C HIS A 94 8.00 0.88 -6.13
N ILE A 95 8.73 -0.24 -6.16
CA ILE A 95 9.07 -1.04 -4.98
C ILE A 95 10.56 -0.93 -4.74
N PHE A 96 10.94 -0.55 -3.54
CA PHE A 96 12.33 -0.34 -3.13
C PHE A 96 12.72 -1.42 -2.12
N PHE A 97 13.76 -2.18 -2.44
CA PHE A 97 14.36 -3.16 -1.53
C PHE A 97 15.75 -2.70 -1.08
N ASP A 98 16.04 -2.94 0.20
CA ASP A 98 17.39 -2.73 0.73
C ASP A 98 18.34 -3.85 0.26
N GLY A 99 19.62 -3.55 0.11
CA GLY A 99 20.62 -4.53 -0.29
C GLY A 99 20.58 -4.93 -1.78
N LYS A 100 21.25 -6.05 -2.09
CA LYS A 100 21.41 -6.58 -3.45
C LYS A 100 20.33 -7.61 -3.77
N LYS A 101 19.97 -7.74 -5.05
CA LYS A 101 19.05 -8.79 -5.51
C LYS A 101 19.58 -10.18 -5.17
N GLU A 102 20.84 -10.43 -5.52
CA GLU A 102 21.59 -11.66 -5.25
C GLU A 102 23.04 -11.29 -4.90
N VAL A 103 23.79 -12.22 -4.31
CA VAL A 103 25.22 -12.00 -4.02
C VAL A 103 25.96 -11.75 -5.33
N GLY A 104 26.55 -10.56 -5.47
CA GLY A 104 27.26 -10.14 -6.69
C GLY A 104 26.39 -9.52 -7.80
N SER A 105 25.07 -9.38 -7.60
CA SER A 105 24.22 -8.73 -8.59
C SER A 105 24.46 -7.21 -8.65
N GLU A 106 24.59 -6.68 -9.87
CA GLU A 106 24.75 -5.25 -10.14
C GLU A 106 23.45 -4.55 -10.55
N VAL A 107 22.33 -5.28 -10.54
CA VAL A 107 21.04 -4.77 -11.01
C VAL A 107 20.50 -3.73 -10.03
N PHE A 108 20.40 -2.47 -10.47
CA PHE A 108 19.84 -1.36 -9.70
C PHE A 108 18.33 -1.23 -9.88
N GLN A 109 17.82 -1.63 -11.05
CA GLN A 109 16.42 -1.54 -11.40
C GLN A 109 16.03 -2.71 -12.29
N GLU A 110 14.85 -3.26 -12.05
CA GLU A 110 14.22 -4.22 -12.93
C GLU A 110 12.71 -4.01 -12.98
N THR A 111 12.04 -4.77 -13.86
CA THR A 111 10.59 -4.83 -13.91
C THR A 111 10.10 -6.20 -13.47
N PHE A 112 8.98 -6.20 -12.73
CA PHE A 112 8.24 -7.41 -12.41
C PHE A 112 6.79 -7.21 -12.85
N GLY A 113 6.43 -7.76 -14.02
CA GLY A 113 5.15 -7.44 -14.66
C GLY A 113 5.04 -5.93 -14.94
N LYS A 114 4.11 -5.25 -14.27
CA LYS A 114 3.90 -3.79 -14.36
C LYS A 114 4.61 -2.98 -13.27
N LEU A 115 5.36 -3.64 -12.39
CA LEU A 115 6.02 -3.02 -11.25
C LEU A 115 7.42 -2.56 -11.64
N ASN A 116 7.82 -1.39 -11.16
CA ASN A 116 9.22 -0.95 -11.18
C ASN A 116 9.86 -1.35 -9.86
N VAL A 117 10.96 -2.11 -9.90
CA VAL A 117 11.63 -2.63 -8.72
C VAL A 117 13.04 -2.05 -8.66
N TYR A 118 13.43 -1.52 -7.50
CA TYR A 118 14.71 -0.86 -7.27
C TYR A 118 15.45 -1.57 -6.12
N PHE A 119 16.76 -1.74 -6.28
CA PHE A 119 17.64 -2.31 -5.25
C PHE A 119 18.71 -1.28 -4.86
N SER A 120 18.83 -1.02 -3.56
CA SER A 120 19.74 0.01 -3.05
C SER A 120 21.22 -0.40 -3.01
N ARG A 121 21.52 -1.70 -3.17
CA ARG A 121 22.88 -2.29 -3.07
C ARG A 121 23.56 -1.95 -1.75
N ASP A 122 24.43 -0.95 -1.78
CA ASP A 122 25.26 -0.51 -0.65
C ASP A 122 24.70 0.78 0.01
N ARG A 123 23.61 1.34 -0.55
CA ARG A 123 22.81 2.43 0.06
C ARG A 123 21.60 1.87 0.79
N LYS A 124 20.93 2.68 1.61
CA LYS A 124 19.64 2.31 2.21
C LYS A 124 18.50 2.55 1.22
N ALA A 125 17.50 1.66 1.22
CA ALA A 125 16.27 1.86 0.44
C ALA A 125 15.53 3.14 0.84
N ASP A 126 15.59 3.50 2.12
CA ASP A 126 15.05 4.75 2.67
C ASP A 126 15.57 5.98 1.90
N ASP A 127 16.87 6.06 1.65
CA ASP A 127 17.47 7.18 0.89
C ASP A 127 16.92 7.25 -0.54
N LEU A 128 16.70 6.09 -1.18
CA LEU A 128 16.12 6.04 -2.53
C LEU A 128 14.67 6.52 -2.55
N ILE A 129 13.86 6.15 -1.55
CA ILE A 129 12.48 6.61 -1.44
C ILE A 129 12.45 8.13 -1.19
N LYS A 130 13.30 8.62 -0.28
CA LYS A 130 13.42 10.07 -0.01
C LYS A 130 13.85 10.85 -1.24
N GLU A 131 14.79 10.31 -2.02
CA GLU A 131 15.25 10.89 -3.28
C GLU A 131 14.14 10.87 -4.34
N PHE A 132 13.44 9.74 -4.49
CA PHE A 132 12.31 9.58 -5.41
C PHE A 132 11.22 10.63 -5.14
N VAL A 133 10.81 10.80 -3.87
CA VAL A 133 9.81 11.79 -3.49
C VAL A 133 10.31 13.21 -3.74
N ARG A 134 11.55 13.53 -3.33
CA ARG A 134 12.11 14.89 -3.43
C ARG A 134 12.32 15.35 -4.86
N THR A 135 12.72 14.44 -5.75
CA THR A 135 13.07 14.76 -7.15
C THR A 135 11.88 14.73 -8.08
N ASN A 136 10.73 14.22 -7.62
CA ASN A 136 9.52 14.21 -8.42
C ASN A 136 8.93 15.62 -8.55
N VAL A 137 8.45 15.94 -9.76
CA VAL A 137 7.85 17.25 -10.06
C VAL A 137 6.54 17.44 -9.28
N ARG A 138 5.82 16.37 -8.97
CA ARG A 138 4.54 16.42 -8.25
C ARG A 138 4.49 15.40 -7.11
N PRO A 139 5.15 15.70 -5.98
CA PRO A 139 5.15 14.81 -4.81
C PRO A 139 3.74 14.51 -4.29
N SER A 140 2.78 15.43 -4.45
CA SER A 140 1.37 15.24 -4.09
C SER A 140 0.65 14.14 -4.88
N GLU A 141 1.23 13.65 -5.98
CA GLU A 141 0.70 12.49 -6.70
C GLU A 141 1.31 11.17 -6.22
N ILE A 142 2.20 11.22 -5.23
CA ILE A 142 2.90 10.06 -4.69
C ILE A 142 2.26 9.63 -3.38
N GLN A 143 1.83 8.37 -3.35
CA GLN A 143 1.56 7.66 -2.12
C GLN A 143 2.84 6.94 -1.66
N VAL A 144 3.27 7.16 -0.43
CA VAL A 144 4.45 6.50 0.15
C VAL A 144 4.00 5.45 1.15
N VAL A 145 4.36 4.19 0.92
CA VAL A 145 4.01 3.06 1.79
C VAL A 145 5.23 2.70 2.63
N SER A 146 5.21 3.10 3.90
CA SER A 146 6.17 2.64 4.92
C SER A 146 5.66 2.99 6.31
N SER A 147 5.98 2.15 7.29
CA SER A 147 5.77 2.43 8.72
C SER A 147 7.03 2.96 9.41
N ASP A 148 8.12 3.17 8.65
CA ASP A 148 9.30 3.88 9.13
C ASP A 148 8.98 5.38 9.30
N LYS A 149 9.21 5.90 10.52
CA LYS A 149 8.87 7.29 10.85
C LYS A 149 9.67 8.30 10.04
N GLU A 150 10.93 8.01 9.71
CA GLU A 150 11.79 8.91 8.97
C GLU A 150 11.29 9.07 7.52
N ILE A 151 10.98 7.96 6.84
CA ILE A 151 10.34 7.94 5.52
C ILE A 151 9.01 8.70 5.59
N PHE A 152 8.18 8.37 6.58
CA PHE A 152 6.83 8.91 6.72
C PHE A 152 6.84 10.43 6.90
N PHE A 153 7.69 10.97 7.77
CA PHE A 153 7.82 12.41 7.98
C PHE A 153 8.43 13.13 6.78
N HIS A 154 9.43 12.52 6.12
CA HIS A 154 10.01 13.08 4.90
C HIS A 154 8.98 13.18 3.78
N ALA A 155 8.16 12.14 3.59
CA ALA A 155 7.06 12.16 2.62
C ALA A 155 6.10 13.33 2.88
N LYS A 156 5.64 13.51 4.14
CA LYS A 156 4.79 14.66 4.51
C LYS A 156 5.47 15.99 4.22
N LYS A 157 6.75 16.13 4.58
CA LYS A 157 7.52 17.37 4.40
C LYS A 157 7.55 17.82 2.94
N TRP A 158 7.60 16.89 2.00
CA TRP A 158 7.63 17.18 0.56
C TRP A 158 6.25 17.18 -0.10
N GLY A 159 5.16 17.03 0.67
CA GLY A 159 3.80 17.08 0.15
C GLY A 159 3.27 15.77 -0.42
N ALA A 160 3.98 14.65 -0.25
CA ALA A 160 3.49 13.32 -0.59
C ALA A 160 2.52 12.78 0.47
N HIS A 161 1.77 11.74 0.11
CA HIS A 161 0.76 11.12 0.94
C HIS A 161 1.29 9.81 1.55
N PRO A 162 1.82 9.82 2.77
CA PRO A 162 2.24 8.57 3.39
C PRO A 162 1.04 7.77 3.90
N ILE A 163 1.16 6.45 3.80
CA ILE A 163 0.27 5.44 4.38
C ILE A 163 1.14 4.39 5.08
N THR A 164 0.67 3.86 6.21
CA THR A 164 1.42 2.80 6.90
C THR A 164 1.37 1.50 6.10
N SER A 165 2.40 0.66 6.27
CA SER A 165 2.42 -0.65 5.60
C SER A 165 1.30 -1.57 6.09
N GLU A 166 0.88 -1.46 7.35
CA GLU A 166 -0.26 -2.17 7.92
C GLU A 166 -1.56 -1.83 7.17
N GLU A 167 -1.87 -0.53 7.05
CA GLU A 167 -3.08 -0.07 6.36
C GLU A 167 -3.05 -0.45 4.88
N PHE A 168 -1.90 -0.28 4.22
CA PHE A 168 -1.75 -0.65 2.82
C PHE A 168 -1.89 -2.16 2.60
N ALA A 169 -1.29 -2.99 3.46
CA ALA A 169 -1.44 -4.45 3.40
C ALA A 169 -2.90 -4.89 3.58
N ALA A 170 -3.65 -4.23 4.46
CA ALA A 170 -5.08 -4.49 4.64
C ALA A 170 -5.88 -4.18 3.37
N ILE A 171 -5.62 -3.03 2.72
CA ILE A 171 -6.24 -2.63 1.45
C ILE A 171 -5.92 -3.66 0.36
N VAL A 172 -4.64 -4.02 0.21
CA VAL A 172 -4.18 -5.00 -0.78
C VAL A 172 -4.85 -6.35 -0.55
N THR A 173 -4.94 -6.81 0.70
CA THR A 173 -5.54 -8.10 1.05
C THR A 173 -7.04 -8.12 0.75
N ALA A 174 -7.77 -7.10 1.16
CA ALA A 174 -9.21 -6.99 0.90
C ALA A 174 -9.52 -6.94 -0.60
N GLU A 175 -8.64 -6.32 -1.39
CA GLU A 175 -8.82 -6.22 -2.83
C GLU A 175 -8.46 -7.54 -3.54
N ILE A 176 -7.36 -8.22 -3.18
CA ILE A 176 -6.93 -9.47 -3.84
C ILE A 176 -7.80 -10.66 -3.41
N PHE A 177 -8.16 -10.71 -2.13
CA PHE A 177 -8.97 -11.75 -1.51
C PHE A 177 -10.25 -11.12 -0.96
N PRO A 178 -11.19 -10.70 -1.84
CA PRO A 178 -12.45 -10.18 -1.36
C PRO A 178 -13.12 -11.26 -0.51
N PRO A 179 -13.67 -10.92 0.67
CA PRO A 179 -14.47 -11.86 1.41
C PRO A 179 -15.57 -12.36 0.47
N LYS A 180 -15.77 -13.69 0.41
CA LYS A 180 -16.93 -14.22 -0.29
C LYS A 180 -18.16 -13.54 0.33
N PRO A 181 -19.12 -13.02 -0.47
CA PRO A 181 -20.40 -12.66 0.09
C PRO A 181 -20.85 -13.88 0.87
N GLU A 182 -21.17 -13.68 2.15
CA GLU A 182 -21.65 -14.74 3.02
C GLU A 182 -22.78 -15.43 2.28
N ALA A 183 -22.52 -16.62 1.73
CA ALA A 183 -23.59 -17.52 1.35
C ALA A 183 -24.25 -17.84 2.68
N ASP A 184 -25.39 -17.18 2.89
CA ASP A 184 -26.38 -17.38 3.92
C ASP A 184 -25.89 -18.30 5.06
N ALA A 185 -25.53 -17.70 6.19
CA ALA A 185 -25.24 -18.40 7.44
C ALA A 185 -26.39 -19.27 7.98
N ASP A 186 -27.45 -19.47 7.19
CA ASP A 186 -28.57 -20.38 7.42
C ASP A 186 -28.34 -21.80 6.85
N GLU A 187 -27.45 -22.03 5.87
CA GLU A 187 -27.24 -23.40 5.33
C GLU A 187 -26.38 -24.31 6.22
N PHE A 188 -25.66 -23.76 7.20
CA PHE A 188 -24.82 -24.56 8.11
C PHE A 188 -25.51 -25.01 9.41
N LYS A 189 -26.76 -24.60 9.66
CA LYS A 189 -27.46 -25.01 10.89
C LYS A 189 -28.11 -26.39 10.84
N ASP A 190 -28.29 -26.98 9.66
CA ASP A 190 -29.04 -28.26 9.53
C ASP A 190 -28.20 -29.51 9.27
N LYS A 191 -26.87 -29.42 9.19
CA LYS A 191 -26.03 -30.63 9.25
C LYS A 191 -25.75 -31.02 10.70
N LYS A 192 -26.69 -31.75 11.31
CA LYS A 192 -26.37 -32.63 12.44
C LYS A 192 -25.32 -33.63 11.97
N LEU A 193 -24.06 -33.40 12.35
CA LEU A 193 -22.97 -34.34 12.12
C LEU A 193 -23.37 -35.71 12.66
N ASN A 194 -23.37 -36.72 11.78
CA ASN A 194 -23.64 -38.11 12.13
C ASN A 194 -22.52 -38.59 13.07
N SER A 195 -22.87 -39.46 14.03
CA SER A 195 -21.94 -40.17 14.92
C SER A 195 -20.69 -40.73 14.22
N GLU A 196 -20.81 -41.19 12.98
CA GLU A 196 -19.68 -41.74 12.20
C GLU A 196 -18.63 -40.68 11.83
N GLU A 197 -19.06 -39.45 11.48
CA GLU A 197 -18.13 -38.36 11.17
C GLU A 197 -17.41 -37.88 12.44
N LEU A 198 -18.10 -37.83 13.57
CA LEU A 198 -17.50 -37.52 14.87
C LEU A 198 -16.47 -38.56 15.30
N GLU A 199 -16.72 -39.84 15.03
CA GLU A 199 -15.80 -40.93 15.36
C GLU A 199 -14.55 -40.91 14.46
N TYR A 200 -14.73 -40.56 13.18
CA TYR A 200 -13.63 -40.34 12.24
C TYR A 200 -12.67 -39.25 12.74
N TRP A 201 -13.19 -38.09 13.14
CA TRP A 201 -12.36 -37.00 13.67
C TRP A 201 -11.69 -37.37 15.00
N LYS A 202 -12.40 -38.04 15.92
CA LYS A 202 -11.82 -38.50 17.20
C LYS A 202 -10.64 -39.46 17.00
N ASN A 203 -10.72 -40.33 15.99
CA ASN A 203 -9.64 -41.26 15.68
C ASN A 203 -8.46 -40.59 14.98
N LEU A 204 -8.71 -39.56 14.16
CA LEU A 204 -7.67 -38.80 13.49
C LEU A 204 -6.77 -38.04 14.50
N PHE A 205 -7.37 -37.41 15.52
CA PHE A 205 -6.62 -36.69 16.56
C PHE A 205 -5.93 -37.60 17.59
N ARG A 206 -6.32 -38.88 17.70
CA ARG A 206 -5.66 -39.85 18.59
C ARG A 206 -4.40 -40.49 18.01
N LYS A 207 -4.23 -40.49 16.68
CA LYS A 207 -3.12 -41.17 15.99
C LYS A 207 -1.91 -40.27 15.68
N GLY A 208 -1.91 -39.01 16.11
CA GLY A 208 -0.79 -38.08 15.95
C GLY A 208 0.13 -37.97 17.16
N ARG A 209 0.65 -39.08 17.70
CA ARG A 209 1.82 -39.11 18.60
C ARG A 209 2.87 -40.04 18.03
#